data_AF-A0A528AUH0-F1
#
_entry.id   AF-A0A528AUH0-F1
#
_cell.length_a   1.000
_cell.length_b   1.000
_cell.length_c   1.000
_cell.angle_alpha   90.00
_cell.angle_beta   90.00
_cell.angle_gamma   90.00
#
_symmetry.space_group_name_H-M   'P 1'
#
loop_
_entity.id
_entity.type
_entity.pdbx_description
1 polymer ?
#
loop_
_entity_poly.entity_id
_entity_poly.type
_entity_poly.pdbx_seq_one_letter_code
_entity_poly.pdbx_strand_id
1 'polypeptide(L)'
;MPIQLMCSNGEITKADGIANLIAAHRRSVAMVERLGKRLMEAEEVDATLIARRLDAVMAEEAAMRRRAASAPVANVAEVKMKAAHFRQLMGHNWCEVDIEDLHELLRSFTTFQA
;
A
#
# COMPACT_ATOMS: atom_id res chain seq x y z
N MET A 1 15.95 9.88 9.89
CA MET A 1 16.82 8.69 10.11
C MET A 1 16.27 7.54 9.29
N PRO A 2 17.11 6.71 8.63
CA PRO A 2 16.61 5.56 7.89
C PRO A 2 16.12 4.51 8.90
N ILE A 3 14.85 4.12 8.76
CA ILE A 3 14.21 3.09 9.57
C ILE A 3 14.81 1.73 9.15
N GLN A 4 15.15 0.89 10.13
CA GLN A 4 15.61 -0.47 9.89
C GLN A 4 14.44 -1.43 10.10
N LEU A 5 13.99 -2.07 9.03
CA LEU A 5 13.02 -3.16 9.08
C LEU A 5 13.82 -4.45 9.25
N MET A 6 13.66 -5.11 10.39
CA MET A 6 14.30 -6.40 10.66
C MET A 6 13.34 -7.51 10.21
N CYS A 7 13.62 -8.11 9.06
CA CYS A 7 12.90 -9.30 8.62
C CYS A 7 13.38 -10.52 9.44
N SER A 8 12.54 -11.55 9.60
CA SER A 8 12.80 -12.76 10.41
C SER A 8 14.04 -13.58 10.00
N ASN A 9 14.63 -13.24 8.84
CA ASN A 9 15.85 -13.76 8.25
C ASN A 9 17.10 -12.90 8.55
N GLY A 10 17.02 -11.88 9.41
CA GLY A 10 18.18 -11.13 9.89
C GLY A 10 18.78 -10.12 8.89
N GLU A 11 18.15 -9.96 7.72
CA GLU A 11 18.58 -8.99 6.72
C GLU A 11 18.02 -7.59 7.05
N ILE A 12 18.91 -6.63 7.30
CA ILE A 12 18.57 -5.21 7.46
C ILE A 12 18.33 -4.64 6.07
N THR A 13 17.09 -4.70 5.60
CA THR A 13 16.70 -3.96 4.40
C THR A 13 16.50 -2.50 4.81
N LYS A 14 17.12 -1.54 4.10
CA LYS A 14 16.76 -0.12 4.26
C LYS A 14 15.25 -0.03 4.09
N ALA A 15 14.52 0.28 5.16
CA ALA A 15 13.10 0.53 5.01
C ALA A 15 12.97 1.70 4.06
N ASP A 16 12.28 1.48 2.94
CA ASP A 16 11.75 2.58 2.17
C ASP A 16 11.00 3.48 3.16
N GLY A 17 11.38 4.76 3.22
CA GLY A 17 10.69 5.71 4.09
C GLY A 17 9.20 5.68 3.79
N ILE A 18 8.34 5.95 4.78
CA ILE A 18 6.87 5.87 4.62
C ILE A 18 6.38 6.59 3.34
N ALA A 19 7.02 7.71 2.98
CA ALA A 19 6.74 8.42 1.74
C ALA A 19 6.94 7.56 0.46
N ASN A 20 8.00 6.76 0.39
CA ASN A 20 8.28 5.85 -0.72
C ASN A 20 7.24 4.73 -0.79
N LEU A 21 6.87 4.14 0.36
CA LEU A 21 5.86 3.09 0.44
C LEU A 21 4.48 3.61 -0.01
N ILE A 22 4.09 4.81 0.45
CA ILE A 22 2.87 5.48 0.03
C ILE A 22 2.92 5.81 -1.48
N ALA A 23 4.05 6.29 -1.99
CA ALA A 23 4.20 6.58 -3.41
C ALA A 23 4.11 5.30 -4.27
N ALA A 24 4.71 4.20 -3.83
CA ALA A 24 4.61 2.90 -4.49
C ALA A 24 3.16 2.40 -4.49
N HIS A 25 2.48 2.47 -3.36
CA HIS A 25 1.07 2.13 -3.25
C HIS A 25 0.20 2.93 -4.22
N ARG A 26 0.37 4.27 -4.26
CA ARG A 26 -0.38 5.15 -5.19
C ARG A 26 -0.15 4.78 -6.66
N ARG A 27 1.08 4.41 -7.03
CA ARG A 27 1.37 3.94 -8.40
C ARG A 27 0.65 2.63 -8.71
N SER A 28 0.55 1.72 -7.74
CA SER A 28 -0.19 0.48 -7.91
C SER A 28 -1.68 0.75 -8.11
N VAL A 29 -2.29 1.58 -7.25
CA VAL A 29 -3.70 2.00 -7.40
C VAL A 29 -3.97 2.62 -8.78
N ALA A 30 -3.11 3.54 -9.23
CA ALA A 30 -3.27 4.15 -10.56
C ALA A 30 -3.15 3.10 -11.71
N MET A 31 -2.35 2.06 -11.53
CA MET A 31 -2.25 0.96 -12.49
C MET A 31 -3.50 0.07 -12.46
N VAL A 32 -4.07 -0.22 -11.28
CA VAL A 32 -5.35 -0.92 -11.12
C VAL A 32 -6.45 -0.17 -11.88
N GLU A 33 -6.60 1.14 -11.64
CA GLU A 33 -7.59 1.98 -12.32
C GLU A 33 -7.42 1.96 -13.84
N ARG A 34 -6.17 2.10 -14.31
CA ARG A 34 -5.86 2.08 -15.74
C ARG A 34 -6.20 0.73 -16.39
N LEU A 35 -5.85 -0.38 -15.74
CA LEU A 35 -6.14 -1.72 -16.26
C LEU A 35 -7.63 -2.02 -16.19
N GLY A 36 -8.32 -1.62 -15.12
CA GLY A 36 -9.77 -1.73 -14.99
C GLY A 36 -10.50 -1.00 -16.12
N LYS A 37 -10.10 0.24 -16.43
CA LYS A 37 -10.66 0.97 -17.57
C LYS A 37 -10.43 0.25 -18.90
N ARG A 38 -9.20 -0.24 -19.13
CA ARG A 38 -8.89 -0.99 -20.35
C ARG A 38 -9.68 -2.30 -20.44
N LEU A 39 -9.93 -2.97 -19.33
CA LEU A 39 -10.71 -4.20 -19.28
C LEU A 39 -12.17 -3.94 -19.69
N MET A 40 -12.75 -2.82 -19.27
CA MET A 40 -14.11 -2.41 -19.66
C MET A 40 -14.26 -2.18 -21.17
N GLU A 41 -13.16 -1.89 -21.87
CA GLU A 41 -13.13 -1.55 -23.30
C GLU A 41 -12.63 -2.71 -24.18
N ALA A 42 -12.18 -3.83 -23.59
CA ALA A 42 -11.48 -4.90 -24.30
C ALA A 42 -12.41 -6.01 -24.84
N GLU A 43 -12.06 -6.56 -26.01
CA GLU A 43 -12.67 -7.77 -26.58
C GLU A 43 -12.17 -9.05 -25.86
N GLU A 44 -12.89 -10.18 -25.98
CA GLU A 44 -12.71 -11.38 -25.13
C GLU A 44 -11.26 -11.88 -24.97
N VAL A 45 -10.49 -11.93 -26.05
CA VAL A 45 -9.11 -12.45 -26.02
C VAL A 45 -8.18 -11.51 -25.26
N ASP A 46 -8.31 -10.20 -25.50
CA ASP A 46 -7.53 -9.18 -24.80
C ASP A 46 -8.00 -8.97 -23.36
N ALA A 47 -9.31 -9.12 -23.11
CA ALA A 47 -9.90 -9.03 -21.78
C ALA A 47 -9.31 -10.08 -20.83
N THR A 48 -9.07 -11.31 -21.31
CA THR A 48 -8.46 -12.37 -20.50
C THR A 48 -7.04 -12.00 -20.07
N LEU A 49 -6.23 -11.45 -20.97
CA LEU A 49 -4.86 -11.03 -20.66
C LEU A 49 -4.85 -9.82 -19.71
N ILE A 50 -5.73 -8.85 -19.95
CA ILE A 50 -5.86 -7.66 -19.09
C ILE A 50 -6.34 -8.05 -17.69
N ALA A 51 -7.29 -8.98 -17.58
CA ALA A 51 -7.78 -9.50 -16.29
C ALA A 51 -6.65 -10.15 -15.49
N ARG A 52 -5.86 -11.05 -16.08
CA ARG A 52 -4.72 -11.67 -15.39
C ARG A 52 -3.69 -10.65 -14.91
N ARG A 53 -3.46 -9.59 -15.70
CA ARG A 53 -2.57 -8.50 -15.32
C ARG A 53 -3.17 -7.64 -14.21
N LEU A 54 -4.48 -7.41 -14.24
CA LEU A 54 -5.20 -6.70 -13.19
C LEU A 54 -5.09 -7.44 -11.86
N ASP A 55 -5.31 -8.76 -11.85
CA ASP A 55 -5.16 -9.60 -10.65
C ASP A 55 -3.76 -9.48 -10.04
N ALA A 56 -2.72 -9.55 -10.88
CA ALA A 56 -1.33 -9.41 -10.43
C ALA A 56 -1.05 -8.03 -9.81
N VAL A 57 -1.56 -6.96 -10.41
CA VAL A 57 -1.39 -5.59 -9.89
C VAL A 57 -2.20 -5.38 -8.62
N MET A 58 -3.40 -5.95 -8.51
CA MET A 58 -4.18 -5.90 -7.27
C MET A 58 -3.48 -6.63 -6.11
N ALA A 59 -2.83 -7.77 -6.39
CA ALA A 59 -2.01 -8.45 -5.38
C ALA A 59 -0.80 -7.59 -4.95
N GLU A 60 -0.16 -6.89 -5.89
CA GLU A 60 0.92 -5.96 -5.59
C GLU A 60 0.44 -4.74 -4.78
N GLU A 61 -0.71 -4.16 -5.14
CA GLU A 61 -1.37 -3.10 -4.37
C GLU A 61 -1.57 -3.52 -2.91
N ALA A 62 -2.20 -4.67 -2.68
CA ALA A 62 -2.47 -5.17 -1.33
C ALA A 62 -1.18 -5.40 -0.53
N ALA A 63 -0.13 -5.94 -1.17
CA ALA A 63 1.17 -6.12 -0.53
C ALA A 63 1.83 -4.80 -0.14
N MET A 64 1.76 -3.78 -1.01
CA MET A 64 2.27 -2.44 -0.71
C MET A 64 1.46 -1.75 0.38
N ARG A 65 0.14 -1.95 0.40
CA ARG A 65 -0.78 -1.41 1.41
C ARG A 65 -0.45 -1.97 2.79
N ARG A 66 -0.29 -3.28 2.90
CA ARG A 66 0.17 -3.99 4.11
C ARG A 66 1.51 -3.51 4.61
N ARG A 67 2.49 -3.37 3.70
CA ARG A 67 3.82 -2.81 4.05
C ARG A 67 3.72 -1.38 4.55
N ALA A 68 2.91 -0.55 3.90
CA ALA A 68 2.68 0.81 4.36
C ALA A 68 2.00 0.82 5.73
N ALA A 69 1.01 -0.04 5.98
CA ALA A 69 0.29 -0.18 7.24
C ALA A 69 1.20 -0.61 8.40
N SER A 70 2.10 -1.58 8.20
CA SER A 70 2.99 -2.07 9.26
C SER A 70 4.28 -1.24 9.44
N ALA A 71 4.65 -0.41 8.45
CA ALA A 71 5.86 0.40 8.53
C ALA A 71 5.85 1.31 9.77
N PRO A 72 6.89 1.28 10.62
CA PRO A 72 6.92 2.12 11.81
C PRO A 72 7.09 3.59 11.42
N VAL A 73 6.62 4.49 12.28
CA VAL A 73 6.74 5.95 12.11
C VAL A 73 7.86 6.50 13.01
N ALA A 74 8.67 7.41 12.47
CA ALA A 74 9.78 8.03 13.20
C ALA A 74 9.40 9.38 13.85
N ASN A 75 8.35 10.05 13.36
CA ASN A 75 7.96 11.38 13.85
C ASN A 75 6.49 11.70 13.55
N VAL A 76 5.99 12.78 14.16
CA VAL A 76 4.61 13.25 14.00
C VAL A 76 4.25 13.56 12.54
N ALA A 77 5.21 14.01 11.72
CA ALA A 77 4.93 14.31 10.31
C ALA A 77 4.63 13.03 9.52
N GLU A 78 5.34 11.94 9.80
CA GLU A 78 5.08 10.62 9.22
C GLU A 78 3.74 10.03 9.71
N VAL A 79 3.40 10.20 10.99
CA VAL A 79 2.07 9.82 11.51
C VAL A 79 0.97 10.52 10.72
N LYS A 80 1.07 11.85 10.57
CA LYS A 80 0.09 12.65 9.81
C LYS A 80 0.00 12.20 8.35
N MET A 81 1.13 11.97 7.70
CA MET A 81 1.20 11.52 6.31
C MET A 81 0.51 10.16 6.13
N LYS A 82 0.83 9.19 6.99
CA LYS A 82 0.27 7.85 6.95
C LYS A 82 -1.22 7.84 7.27
N ALA A 83 -1.65 8.55 8.31
CA ALA A 83 -3.06 8.69 8.66
C ALA A 83 -3.88 9.35 7.54
N ALA A 84 -3.36 10.41 6.93
CA ALA A 84 -4.02 11.06 5.80
C ALA A 84 -4.17 10.13 4.60
N HIS A 85 -3.14 9.34 4.29
CA HIS A 85 -3.18 8.37 3.19
C HIS A 85 -4.24 7.29 3.43
N PHE A 86 -4.27 6.64 4.59
CA PHE A 86 -5.27 5.62 4.89
C PHE A 86 -6.69 6.18 5.02
N ARG A 87 -6.85 7.40 5.53
CA ARG A 87 -8.14 8.10 5.50
C ARG A 87 -8.64 8.29 4.08
N GLN A 88 -7.76 8.65 3.15
CA GLN A 88 -8.11 8.82 1.74
C GLN A 88 -8.56 7.50 1.11
N LEU A 89 -7.87 6.39 1.40
CA LEU A 89 -8.25 5.06 0.91
C LEU A 89 -9.66 4.66 1.36
N MET A 90 -9.97 4.83 2.65
CA MET A 90 -11.29 4.53 3.20
C MET A 90 -12.39 5.46 2.70
N GLY A 91 -12.06 6.72 2.37
CA GLY A 91 -13.04 7.73 1.99
C GLY A 91 -13.41 7.77 0.52
N HIS A 92 -12.57 7.23 -0.38
CA HIS A 92 -12.78 7.31 -1.82
C HIS A 92 -13.05 5.95 -2.50
N ASN A 93 -13.29 4.88 -1.74
CA ASN A 93 -13.46 3.50 -2.25
C ASN A 93 -12.35 3.08 -3.23
N TRP A 94 -11.13 3.59 -3.04
CA TRP A 94 -10.00 3.30 -3.93
C TRP A 94 -9.51 1.85 -3.79
N CYS A 95 -9.57 1.32 -2.58
CA CYS A 95 -9.27 -0.07 -2.28
C CYS A 95 -10.05 -0.51 -1.05
N GLU A 96 -10.35 -1.80 -0.96
CA GLU A 96 -10.83 -2.39 0.28
C GLU A 96 -9.66 -2.46 1.26
N VAL A 97 -9.79 -1.78 2.40
CA VAL A 97 -8.80 -1.84 3.47
C VAL A 97 -9.20 -2.96 4.42
N ASP A 98 -8.42 -4.03 4.43
CA ASP A 98 -8.63 -5.17 5.35
C ASP A 98 -8.57 -4.72 6.82
N ILE A 99 -9.32 -5.40 7.69
CA ILE A 99 -9.27 -5.21 9.14
C ILE A 99 -7.85 -5.44 9.67
N GLU A 100 -7.13 -6.41 9.10
CA GLU A 100 -5.74 -6.69 9.45
C GLU A 100 -4.83 -5.47 9.18
N ASP A 101 -5.07 -4.78 8.07
CA ASP A 101 -4.34 -3.58 7.70
C ASP A 101 -4.65 -2.40 8.62
N LEU A 102 -5.90 -2.28 9.07
CA LEU A 102 -6.27 -1.28 10.09
C LEU A 102 -5.62 -1.57 11.43
N HIS A 103 -5.55 -2.84 11.84
CA HIS A 103 -4.86 -3.23 13.07
C HIS A 103 -3.36 -2.94 12.99
N GLU A 104 -2.71 -3.26 11.87
CA GLU A 104 -1.29 -2.94 11.66
C GLU A 104 -1.04 -1.42 11.61
N LEU A 105 -1.93 -0.67 10.96
CA LEU A 105 -1.89 0.79 10.96
C LEU A 105 -1.92 1.35 12.39
N LEU A 106 -2.89 0.93 13.20
CA LEU A 106 -3.02 1.40 14.58
C LEU A 106 -1.83 0.97 15.44
N ARG A 107 -1.37 -0.28 15.31
CA ARG A 107 -0.18 -0.80 15.98
C ARG A 107 1.07 -0.01 15.62
N SER A 108 1.22 0.41 14.36
CA SER A 108 2.37 1.21 13.93
C SER A 108 2.43 2.60 14.60
N PHE A 109 1.30 3.12 15.09
CA PHE A 109 1.24 4.37 15.84
C PHE A 109 1.51 4.20 17.33
N THR A 110 1.26 3.01 17.91
CA THR A 110 1.53 2.78 19.34
C THR A 110 3.02 2.60 19.64
N THR A 111 3.81 2.22 18.64
CA THR A 111 5.27 2.13 18.75
C THR A 111 5.97 3.48 18.65
N PHE A 112 5.25 4.55 18.29
CA PHE A 112 5.74 5.92 18.33
C PHE A 112 5.84 6.41 19.77
N GLN A 113 7.06 6.73 20.22
CA GLN A 113 7.30 7.47 21.46
C GLN A 113 7.62 8.92 21.08
N ALA A 114 6.82 9.85 21.60
CA ALA A 114 6.92 11.29 21.34
C ALA A 114 8.06 11.96 22.10
#